data_AF-A0A7X2TU53-F1
#
_entry.id   AF-A0A7X2TU53-F1
#
_cell.length_a   1.000
_cell.length_b   1.000
_cell.length_c   1.000
_cell.angle_alpha   90.00
_cell.angle_beta   90.00
_cell.angle_gamma   90.00
#
_symmetry.space_group_name_H-M   'P 1'
#
loop_
_entity.id
_entity.type
_entity.pdbx_description
1 polymer ?
#
loop_
_entity_poly.entity_id
_entity_poly.type
_entity_poly.pdbx_seq_one_letter_code
_entity_poly.pdbx_strand_id
1 'polypeptide(L)'
;MSEHTISTKSYYLVFLALMAGTALTTWVAFLDLGWFNTPVALSIAWTKAMLVVLYFMHVRQSTKLTKLVAAAGVFWLLLLLGLTMGDIATRGWLGSPGK
;
A
#
# COMPACT_ATOMS: atom_id res chain seq x y z
N MET A 1 -2.31 -37.49 -8.79
CA MET A 1 -2.71 -36.14 -8.37
C MET A 1 -1.47 -35.50 -7.76
N SER A 2 -0.64 -34.85 -8.57
CA SER A 2 0.62 -34.28 -8.07
C SER A 2 0.28 -33.03 -7.27
N GLU A 3 0.37 -33.16 -5.95
CA GLU A 3 0.12 -32.08 -5.00
C GLU A 3 1.19 -31.00 -5.22
N HIS A 4 0.83 -29.96 -5.97
CA HIS A 4 1.68 -28.79 -6.12
C HIS A 4 1.56 -27.95 -4.85
N THR A 5 2.14 -28.45 -3.76
CA THR A 5 2.22 -27.72 -2.50
C THR A 5 3.05 -26.46 -2.77
N ILE A 6 2.40 -25.29 -2.69
CA ILE A 6 3.13 -24.02 -2.73
C ILE A 6 4.16 -24.08 -1.60
N SER A 7 5.44 -24.00 -1.98
CA SER A 7 6.57 -24.20 -1.08
C SER A 7 6.43 -23.31 0.16
N THR A 8 6.27 -23.95 1.33
CA THR A 8 6.16 -23.29 2.64
C THR A 8 7.33 -22.33 2.90
N LYS A 9 8.49 -22.59 2.27
CA LYS A 9 9.67 -21.71 2.32
C LYS A 9 9.38 -20.29 1.81
N SER A 10 8.52 -20.14 0.80
CA SER A 10 8.16 -18.81 0.27
C SER A 10 7.39 -17.98 1.30
N TYR A 11 6.53 -18.61 2.11
CA TYR A 11 5.78 -17.93 3.16
C TYR A 11 6.68 -17.43 4.28
N TYR A 12 7.63 -18.26 4.73
CA TYR A 12 8.60 -17.85 5.75
C TYR A 12 9.52 -16.72 5.27
N LEU A 13 9.94 -16.74 4.01
CA LEU A 13 10.77 -15.68 3.44
C LEU A 13 10.00 -14.35 3.39
N VAL A 14 8.75 -14.36 2.92
CA VAL A 14 7.91 -13.16 2.88
C VAL A 14 7.58 -12.66 4.29
N PHE A 15 7.34 -13.57 5.24
CA PHE A 15 7.15 -13.22 6.64
C PHE A 15 8.37 -12.48 7.20
N LEU A 16 9.59 -12.97 6.97
CA LEU A 16 10.81 -12.28 7.38
C LEU A 16 10.95 -10.91 6.71
N ALA A 17 10.60 -10.80 5.43
CA ALA A 17 10.59 -9.51 4.73
C ALA A 17 9.58 -8.51 5.35
N LEU A 18 8.40 -8.98 5.77
CA LEU A 18 7.42 -8.15 6.48
C LEU A 18 7.89 -7.74 7.88
N MET A 19 8.56 -8.65 8.60
CA MET A 19 9.18 -8.35 9.90
C MET A 19 10.25 -7.27 9.75
N ALA A 20 11.14 -7.41 8.76
CA ALA A 20 12.15 -6.39 8.45
C ALA A 20 11.52 -5.04 8.09
N GLY A 21 10.47 -5.05 7.25
CA GLY A 21 9.71 -3.84 6.96
C GLY A 21 9.10 -3.21 8.20
N THR A 22 8.66 -4.02 9.18
CA THR A 22 8.06 -3.54 10.44
C THR A 22 9.09 -2.89 11.34
N ALA A 23 10.23 -3.54 11.53
CA ALA A 23 11.37 -2.92 12.19
C ALA A 23 11.76 -1.59 11.51
N LEU A 24 11.79 -1.55 10.18
CA LEU A 24 12.11 -0.34 9.42
C LEU A 24 11.06 0.77 9.62
N THR A 25 9.76 0.48 9.59
CA THR A 25 8.73 1.49 9.88
C THR A 25 8.86 2.03 11.30
N THR A 26 9.10 1.15 12.28
CA THR A 26 9.27 1.55 13.68
C THR A 26 10.52 2.39 13.87
N TRP A 27 11.63 2.06 13.22
CA TRP A 27 12.84 2.88 13.25
C TRP A 27 12.59 4.25 12.62
N VAL A 28 12.02 4.30 11.41
CA VAL A 28 11.71 5.56 10.73
C VAL A 28 10.81 6.46 11.57
N ALA A 29 9.90 5.90 12.37
CA ALA A 29 9.05 6.67 13.28
C ALA A 29 9.82 7.43 14.38
N PHE A 30 11.05 7.00 14.72
CA PHE A 30 11.92 7.72 15.66
C PHE A 30 12.80 8.77 14.98
N LEU A 31 12.81 8.84 13.65
CA LEU A 31 13.56 9.84 12.89
C LEU A 31 12.63 11.01 12.53
N ASP A 32 12.99 12.22 12.94
CA ASP A 32 12.25 13.40 12.52
C ASP A 32 12.70 13.84 11.12
N LEU A 33 11.95 13.36 10.13
CA LEU A 33 12.15 13.64 8.70
C LEU A 33 11.40 14.90 8.25
N GLY A 34 10.73 15.62 9.17
CA GLY A 34 9.89 16.77 8.86
C GLY A 34 8.82 16.43 7.82
N TRP A 35 8.79 17.20 6.73
CA TRP A 35 7.81 17.03 5.65
C TRP A 35 7.87 15.65 4.97
N PHE A 36 9.02 14.96 5.01
CA PHE A 36 9.18 13.65 4.40
C PHE A 36 8.66 12.50 5.25
N ASN A 37 8.25 12.73 6.50
CA ASN A 37 7.82 11.66 7.40
C ASN A 37 6.61 10.89 6.83
N THR A 38 5.59 11.62 6.37
CA THR A 38 4.37 11.02 5.81
C THR A 38 4.61 10.29 4.48
N PRO A 39 5.25 10.89 3.45
CA PRO A 39 5.56 10.19 2.20
C PRO A 39 6.42 8.93 2.39
N VAL A 40 7.43 9.00 3.26
CA VAL A 40 8.31 7.85 3.54
C VAL A 40 7.53 6.75 4.25
N ALA A 41 6.77 7.06 5.31
CA ALA A 41 5.94 6.08 6.01
C ALA A 41 4.93 5.39 5.07
N LEU A 42 4.27 6.16 4.20
CA LEU A 42 3.34 5.63 3.18
C LEU A 42 4.05 4.71 2.18
N SER A 43 5.25 5.07 1.71
CA SER A 43 6.01 4.24 0.76
C SER A 43 6.38 2.88 1.33
N ILE A 44 6.75 2.84 2.62
CA ILE A 44 7.07 1.60 3.34
C ILE A 44 5.80 0.77 3.54
N ALA A 45 4.69 1.41 3.94
CA ALA A 45 3.40 0.76 4.10
C ALA A 45 2.91 0.15 2.77
N TRP A 46 3.06 0.87 1.66
CA TRP A 46 2.68 0.41 0.33
C TRP A 46 3.49 -0.83 -0.11
N THR A 47 4.80 -0.80 0.13
CA THR A 47 5.68 -1.94 -0.16
C THR A 47 5.27 -3.19 0.61
N LYS A 48 4.94 -3.07 1.90
CA LYS A 48 4.42 -4.19 2.70
C LYS A 48 3.08 -4.70 2.17
N ALA A 49 2.16 -3.80 1.83
CA ALA A 49 0.86 -4.16 1.29
C ALA A 49 1.01 -4.97 -0.01
N MET A 50 1.93 -4.59 -0.92
CA MET A 50 2.21 -5.34 -2.13
C MET A 50 2.74 -6.76 -1.84
N LEU A 51 3.65 -6.92 -0.86
CA LEU A 51 4.11 -8.24 -0.44
C LEU A 51 2.96 -9.12 0.07
N VAL A 52 2.07 -8.56 0.88
CA VAL A 52 0.89 -9.29 1.41
C VAL A 52 -0.05 -9.71 0.29
N VAL A 53 -0.39 -8.79 -0.62
CA VAL A 53 -1.33 -9.07 -1.72
C VAL A 53 -0.77 -10.13 -2.67
N LEU A 54 0.52 -10.04 -3.01
CA LEU A 54 1.12 -10.97 -3.96
C LEU A 54 1.30 -12.39 -3.41
N TYR A 55 1.65 -12.53 -2.13
CA TYR A 55 2.02 -13.82 -1.55
C TYR A 55 0.96 -14.40 -0.62
N PHE A 56 0.44 -13.63 0.35
CA PHE A 56 -0.54 -14.14 1.32
C PHE A 56 -1.95 -14.20 0.73
N MET A 57 -2.34 -13.20 -0.06
CA MET A 57 -3.63 -13.22 -0.76
C MET A 57 -3.60 -14.03 -2.06
N HIS A 58 -2.48 -14.67 -2.40
CA HIS A 58 -2.31 -15.51 -3.59
C HIS A 58 -2.72 -14.84 -4.91
N VAL A 59 -2.69 -13.50 -4.97
CA VAL A 59 -3.12 -12.77 -6.17
C VAL A 59 -2.20 -13.09 -7.35
N ARG A 60 -0.91 -13.41 -7.09
CA ARG A 60 0.05 -13.81 -8.13
C ARG A 60 -0.36 -15.10 -8.84
N GLN A 61 -0.87 -16.10 -8.12
CA GLN A 61 -1.30 -17.40 -8.65
C GLN A 61 -2.77 -17.39 -9.11
N SER A 62 -3.54 -16.36 -8.72
CA SER A 62 -4.94 -16.22 -9.06
C SER A 62 -5.18 -15.94 -10.56
N THR A 63 -6.43 -16.12 -10.97
CA THR A 63 -6.89 -15.86 -12.34
C THR A 63 -6.64 -14.41 -12.77
N LYS A 64 -6.58 -14.17 -14.09
CA LYS A 64 -6.42 -12.82 -14.65
C LYS A 64 -7.54 -11.87 -14.21
N LEU A 65 -8.75 -12.38 -14.01
CA LEU A 65 -9.89 -11.60 -13.52
C LEU A 65 -9.66 -11.10 -12.09
N THR A 66 -9.21 -11.96 -11.18
CA THR A 66 -8.88 -11.56 -9.80
C THR A 66 -7.82 -10.47 -9.76
N LYS A 67 -6.78 -10.58 -10.59
CA LYS A 67 -5.73 -9.57 -10.71
C LYS A 67 -6.27 -8.23 -11.20
N LEU A 68 -7.15 -8.26 -12.20
CA LEU A 68 -7.79 -7.06 -12.75
C LEU A 68 -8.66 -6.36 -11.70
N VAL A 69 -9.49 -7.12 -10.97
CA VAL A 69 -10.36 -6.56 -9.93
C VAL A 69 -9.54 -5.98 -8.77
N ALA A 70 -8.48 -6.67 -8.34
CA ALA A 70 -7.59 -6.14 -7.30
C ALA A 70 -6.93 -4.81 -7.74
N ALA A 71 -6.44 -4.75 -8.98
CA ALA A 71 -5.88 -3.52 -9.54
C ALA A 71 -6.94 -2.40 -9.67
N ALA A 72 -8.15 -2.74 -10.10
CA ALA A 72 -9.27 -1.80 -10.19
C ALA A 72 -9.65 -1.24 -8.81
N GLY A 73 -9.67 -2.07 -7.76
CA GLY A 73 -9.91 -1.62 -6.39
C GLY A 73 -8.85 -0.64 -5.88
N VAL A 74 -7.57 -0.94 -6.14
CA VAL A 74 -6.46 -0.01 -5.81
C VAL A 74 -6.58 1.28 -6.60
N PHE A 75 -6.87 1.21 -7.90
CA PHE A 75 -7.09 2.38 -8.75
C PHE A 75 -8.24 3.24 -8.23
N TRP A 76 -9.35 2.60 -7.85
CA TRP A 76 -10.51 3.29 -7.29
C TRP A 76 -10.20 3.99 -5.97
N LEU A 77 -9.44 3.34 -5.08
CA LEU A 77 -8.97 3.95 -3.84
C LEU A 77 -8.09 5.18 -4.11
N LEU A 78 -7.14 5.08 -5.04
CA LEU A 78 -6.27 6.20 -5.42
C LEU A 78 -7.06 7.36 -6.03
N LEU A 79 -8.09 7.07 -6.81
CA LEU A 79 -9.00 8.07 -7.36
C LEU A 79 -9.73 8.80 -6.22
N LEU A 80 -10.32 8.08 -5.26
CA LEU A 80 -11.02 8.69 -4.13
C LEU A 80 -10.09 9.55 -3.26
N LEU A 81 -8.89 9.04 -2.96
CA LEU A 81 -7.88 9.80 -2.19
C LEU A 81 -7.41 11.04 -2.95
N GLY A 82 -7.14 10.90 -4.26
CA GLY A 82 -6.69 12.01 -5.12
C GLY A 82 -7.75 13.12 -5.22
N LEU A 83 -9.01 12.75 -5.45
CA LEU A 83 -10.12 13.73 -5.48
C LEU A 83 -10.31 14.41 -4.13
N THR A 84 -10.22 13.67 -3.02
CA THR A 84 -10.36 14.24 -1.67
C THR A 84 -9.23 15.21 -1.35
N MET A 85 -7.98 14.86 -1.66
CA MET A 85 -6.82 15.74 -1.48
C MET A 85 -6.93 16.99 -2.36
N GLY A 86 -7.36 16.82 -3.62
CA GLY A 86 -7.57 17.92 -4.55
C GLY A 86 -8.67 18.89 -4.09
N ASP A 87 -9.77 18.36 -3.56
CA ASP A 87 -10.85 19.16 -2.96
C ASP A 87 -10.32 19.98 -1.77
N ILE A 88 -9.61 19.34 -0.82
CA ILE A 88 -9.01 20.03 0.32
C ILE A 88 -8.04 21.13 -0.13
N ALA A 89 -7.20 20.86 -1.13
CA ALA A 89 -6.22 21.83 -1.62
C ALA A 89 -6.84 23.03 -2.34
N THR A 90 -8.01 22.85 -2.98
CA THR A 90 -8.65 23.88 -3.82
C THR A 90 -9.80 24.62 -3.13
N ARG A 91 -10.28 24.14 -1.97
CA ARG A 91 -11.39 24.74 -1.19
C ARG A 91 -11.24 26.23 -0.86
N GLY A 92 -10.02 26.76 -0.78
CA GLY A 92 -9.76 28.18 -0.49
C GLY A 92 -9.47 29.05 -1.72
N TRP A 93 -9.48 28.49 -2.94
CA TRP A 93 -9.03 29.19 -4.14
C TRP A 93 -10.01 30.28 -4.58
N LEU A 94 -11.30 29.95 -4.62
CA LEU A 94 -12.35 30.94 -4.87
C LEU A 94 -12.62 31.65 -3.53
N GLY A 95 -11.98 32.81 -3.32
CA GLY A 95 -12.19 33.64 -2.15
C GLY A 95 -13.69 33.77 -1.87
N SER A 96 -14.13 33.35 -0.68
CA SER A 96 -15.53 33.41 -0.30
C SER A 96 -16.04 34.84 -0.44
N PRO A 97 -17.04 35.13 -1.29
CA PRO A 97 -17.70 36.43 -1.27
C PRO A 97 -18.52 36.47 0.04
N GLY A 98 -17.96 37.04 1.09
CA GLY A 98 -18.60 37.06 2.40
C GLY A 98 -17.71 37.15 3.65
N LYS A 99 -16.43 37.55 3.51
CA LYS A 99 -15.66 38.28 4.55
C LYS A 99 -14.75 39.29 3.87
#